data_AF-A0AAE3M9T9-F1
#
_entry.id   AF-A0AAE3M9T9-F1
#
_cell.length_a   1.000
_cell.length_b   1.000
_cell.length_c   1.000
_cell.angle_alpha   90.00
_cell.angle_beta   90.00
_cell.angle_gamma   90.00
#
_symmetry.space_group_name_H-M   'P 1'
#
loop_
_entity.id
_entity.type
_entity.pdbx_description
1 polymer ?
#
loop_
_entity_poly.entity_id
_entity_poly.type
_entity_poly.pdbx_seq_one_letter_code
_entity_poly.pdbx_strand_id
1 'polypeptide(L)'
;EQSGLSVRDFCSNQGFAVSTFYKWKKTLQEEEQVQSFVPLVIKEKKYTKEVPIVRDEKTIDDNTFEFTFPNGTKLKLTGVLDLSVLKAIIHL
;
A
#
# COMPACT_ATOMS: atom_id res chain seq x y z
N GLU A 1 -4.76 15.76 -20.57
CA GLU A 1 -4.82 15.34 -21.99
C GLU A 1 -4.34 16.50 -22.85
N GLN A 2 -3.44 16.33 -23.84
CA GLN A 2 -3.21 17.38 -24.86
C GLN A 2 -2.29 17.03 -26.05
N SER A 3 -2.24 15.80 -26.57
CA SER A 3 -1.61 15.59 -27.89
C SER A 3 -2.54 15.93 -29.06
N GLY A 4 -3.87 16.02 -28.83
CA GLY A 4 -4.88 16.25 -29.86
C GLY A 4 -5.04 15.11 -30.87
N LEU A 5 -4.29 14.02 -30.72
CA LEU A 5 -4.32 12.86 -31.60
C LEU A 5 -5.36 11.85 -31.15
N SER A 6 -6.02 11.19 -32.10
CA SER A 6 -6.82 10.02 -31.78
C SER A 6 -5.93 8.88 -31.30
N VAL A 7 -6.48 7.95 -30.52
CA VAL A 7 -5.75 6.74 -30.07
C VAL A 7 -5.17 5.98 -31.27
N ARG A 8 -5.89 5.96 -32.41
CA ARG A 8 -5.41 5.34 -33.65
C ARG A 8 -4.18 6.05 -34.18
N ASP A 9 -4.23 7.37 -34.34
CA ASP A 9 -3.11 8.15 -34.89
C ASP A 9 -1.89 8.06 -33.98
N PHE A 10 -2.10 8.08 -32.67
CA PHE A 10 -1.05 7.88 -31.69
C PHE A 10 -0.39 6.50 -31.82
N CYS A 11 -1.19 5.43 -31.86
CA CYS A 11 -0.70 4.06 -32.05
C CYS A 11 0.06 3.89 -33.37
N SER A 12 -0.46 4.47 -34.47
CA SER A 12 0.18 4.46 -35.78
C SER A 12 1.52 5.19 -35.79
N ASN A 13 1.60 6.38 -35.18
CA ASN A 13 2.85 7.15 -35.10
C ASN A 13 3.93 6.45 -34.26
N GLN A 14 3.51 5.70 -33.25
CA GLN A 14 4.42 5.02 -32.32
C GLN A 14 4.72 3.56 -32.71
N GLY A 15 4.08 3.05 -33.76
CA GLY A 15 4.36 1.72 -34.29
C GLY A 15 3.82 0.54 -33.46
N PHE A 16 2.80 0.76 -32.62
CA PHE A 16 2.15 -0.33 -31.87
C PHE A 16 0.67 -0.47 -32.18
N ALA A 17 0.13 -1.67 -31.97
CA ALA A 17 -1.27 -1.95 -32.23
C ALA A 17 -2.20 -1.23 -31.24
N VAL A 18 -3.38 -0.82 -31.72
CA VAL A 18 -4.43 -0.19 -30.90
C VAL A 18 -4.88 -1.10 -29.75
N SER A 19 -4.86 -2.42 -29.95
CA SER A 19 -5.17 -3.40 -28.91
C SER A 19 -4.19 -3.33 -27.73
N THR A 20 -2.91 -3.07 -28.00
CA THR A 20 -1.87 -2.90 -26.97
C THR A 20 -2.18 -1.70 -26.08
N PHE A 21 -2.62 -0.59 -26.67
CA PHE A 21 -3.04 0.59 -25.93
C PHE A 21 -4.19 0.28 -24.96
N TYR A 22 -5.25 -0.36 -25.45
CA TYR A 22 -6.40 -0.71 -24.60
C TYR A 22 -6.04 -1.74 -23.53
N LYS A 23 -5.12 -2.67 -23.82
CA LYS A 23 -4.61 -3.62 -22.84
C LYS A 23 -3.87 -2.90 -21.70
N TRP A 24 -2.97 -1.98 -22.01
CA TRP A 24 -2.28 -1.18 -20.99
C TRP A 24 -3.23 -0.30 -20.20
N LYS A 25 -4.19 0.36 -20.88
CA LYS A 25 -5.23 1.13 -20.20
C LYS A 25 -5.98 0.28 -19.18
N LYS A 26 -6.37 -0.94 -19.56
CA LYS A 26 -7.03 -1.89 -18.65
C LYS A 26 -6.12 -2.25 -17.46
N THR A 27 -4.86 -2.58 -17.70
CA THR A 27 -3.91 -2.92 -16.62
C THR A 27 -3.68 -1.76 -15.66
N LEU A 28 -3.54 -0.53 -16.15
CA LEU A 28 -3.38 0.65 -15.31
C LEU A 28 -4.64 0.94 -14.47
N GLN A 29 -5.84 0.73 -15.04
CA GLN A 29 -7.09 0.86 -14.29
C GLN A 29 -7.25 -0.22 -13.23
N GLU A 30 -6.80 -1.45 -13.49
CA GLU A 30 -6.78 -2.54 -12.50
C GLU A 30 -5.79 -2.23 -11.36
N GLU A 31 -4.60 -1.72 -11.67
CA GLU A 31 -3.61 -1.31 -10.66
C GLU A 31 -4.09 -0.13 -9.81
N GLU A 32 -4.75 0.86 -10.40
CA GLU A 32 -5.37 1.98 -9.68
C GLU A 32 -6.48 1.50 -8.74
N GLN A 33 -7.25 0.48 -9.13
CA GLN A 33 -8.22 -0.18 -8.24
C GLN A 33 -7.56 -0.93 -7.08
N VAL A 34 -6.41 -1.56 -7.30
CA VAL A 34 -5.66 -2.28 -6.26
C VAL A 34 -4.93 -1.32 -5.31
N GLN A 35 -4.58 -0.11 -5.77
CA GLN A 35 -4.09 0.99 -4.92
C GLN A 35 -5.20 1.67 -4.09
N SER A 36 -6.41 1.12 -4.06
CA SER A 36 -7.40 1.55 -3.08
C SER A 36 -6.95 1.16 -1.66
N PHE A 37 -7.20 2.07 -0.72
CA PHE A 37 -6.85 1.93 0.68
C PHE A 37 -7.34 0.57 1.21
N VAL A 38 -6.43 -0.33 1.61
CA VAL A 38 -6.81 -1.61 2.23
C VAL A 38 -7.40 -1.31 3.61
N PRO A 39 -8.72 -1.45 3.82
CA PRO A 39 -9.29 -1.15 5.11
C PRO A 39 -8.87 -2.24 6.08
N LEU A 40 -8.12 -1.85 7.12
CA LEU A 40 -7.79 -2.72 8.24
C LEU A 40 -9.09 -3.02 9.00
N VAL A 41 -9.69 -4.18 8.72
CA VAL A 41 -10.84 -4.67 9.48
C VAL A 41 -10.33 -5.19 10.82
N ILE A 42 -10.27 -4.31 11.82
CA ILE A 42 -10.05 -4.69 13.22
C ILE A 42 -11.32 -5.40 13.67
N LYS A 43 -11.31 -6.73 13.60
CA LYS A 43 -12.36 -7.54 14.22
C LYS A 43 -12.19 -7.38 15.72
N GLU A 44 -13.03 -6.54 16.33
CA GLU A 44 -13.16 -6.45 17.78
C GLU A 44 -13.62 -7.80 18.33
N LYS A 45 -12.67 -8.70 18.60
CA LYS A 45 -12.91 -9.81 19.51
C LYS A 45 -13.04 -9.16 20.88
N LYS A 46 -14.27 -9.10 21.40
CA LYS A 46 -14.51 -8.82 22.81
C LYS A 46 -13.82 -9.94 23.60
N TYR A 47 -12.59 -9.71 24.02
CA TYR A 47 -11.88 -10.61 24.92
C TYR A 47 -12.50 -10.46 26.31
N THR A 48 -13.65 -11.09 26.50
CA THR A 48 -14.08 -11.46 27.85
C THR A 48 -13.52 -12.85 28.12
N LYS A 49 -12.76 -12.95 29.21
CA LYS A 49 -12.24 -14.13 29.90
C LYS A 49 -10.76 -14.40 29.65
N GLU A 50 -10.04 -14.25 30.75
CA GLU A 50 -8.73 -14.79 31.08
C GLU A 50 -8.49 -16.14 30.40
N VAL A 51 -7.44 -16.22 29.58
CA VAL A 51 -6.97 -17.47 28.98
C VAL A 51 -5.55 -17.71 29.50
N PRO A 52 -5.16 -18.95 29.87
CA PRO A 52 -3.83 -19.22 30.37
C PRO A 52 -2.80 -18.91 29.29
N ILE A 53 -1.76 -18.19 29.69
CA ILE A 53 -0.60 -17.86 28.85
C ILE A 53 0.12 -19.18 28.51
N VAL A 54 -0.16 -19.75 27.33
CA VAL A 54 0.74 -20.70 26.69
C VAL A 54 1.83 -19.87 26.02
N ARG A 55 3.01 -19.86 26.63
CA ARG A 55 4.20 -19.21 26.10
C ARG A 55 4.73 -20.06 24.95
N ASP A 56 4.31 -19.74 23.73
CA ASP A 56 5.10 -20.09 22.54
C ASP A 56 6.29 -19.13 22.49
N GLU A 57 7.49 -19.67 22.63
CA GLU A 57 8.77 -18.95 22.56
C GLU A 57 9.08 -18.53 21.11
N LYS A 58 8.29 -17.60 20.58
CA LYS A 58 8.72 -16.69 19.53
C LYS A 58 8.49 -15.29 20.07
N THR A 59 9.56 -14.72 20.63
CA THR A 59 9.67 -13.30 20.92
C THR A 59 9.50 -12.53 19.61
N ILE A 60 8.26 -12.25 19.25
CA ILE A 60 7.94 -11.10 18.44
C ILE A 60 8.37 -9.93 19.31
N ASP A 61 9.42 -9.24 18.91
CA ASP A 61 9.83 -7.98 19.52
C ASP A 61 8.65 -7.00 19.36
N ASP A 62 7.77 -7.01 20.36
CA ASP A 62 6.51 -6.29 20.45
C ASP A 62 6.74 -4.81 20.12
N ASN A 63 6.03 -4.33 19.09
CA ASN A 63 6.03 -2.96 18.57
C ASN A 63 7.32 -2.45 17.91
N THR A 64 7.79 -3.16 16.89
CA THR A 64 8.75 -2.58 15.92
C THR A 64 8.05 -2.23 14.61
N PHE A 65 8.05 -0.94 14.21
CA PHE A 65 7.55 -0.45 12.92
C PHE A 65 8.70 0.04 12.05
N GLU A 66 8.73 -0.35 10.77
CA GLU A 66 9.73 0.12 9.81
C GLU A 66 9.06 0.83 8.63
N PHE A 67 9.53 2.04 8.31
CA PHE A 67 9.11 2.84 7.16
C PHE A 67 10.27 2.93 6.18
N THR A 68 9.97 2.78 4.89
CA THR A 68 10.92 3.05 3.80
C THR A 68 10.40 4.19 2.95
N PHE A 69 11.16 5.28 2.86
CA PHE A 69 10.84 6.46 2.08
C PHE A 69 11.28 6.30 0.62
N PRO A 70 10.70 7.05 -0.35
CA PRO A 70 11.05 6.95 -1.76
C PRO A 70 12.51 7.26 -2.08
N ASN A 71 13.18 8.06 -1.23
CA ASN A 71 14.61 8.35 -1.34
C ASN A 71 15.52 7.21 -0.80
N GLY A 72 14.94 6.09 -0.38
CA GLY A 72 15.65 4.94 0.19
C GLY A 72 15.96 5.05 1.68
N THR A 73 15.58 6.15 2.33
CA THR A 73 15.74 6.31 3.79
C THR A 73 14.84 5.33 4.52
N LYS A 74 15.37 4.70 5.57
CA LYS A 74 14.61 3.78 6.42
C LYS A 74 14.49 4.34 7.83
N LEU A 75 13.28 4.31 8.38
CA LEU A 75 13.00 4.72 9.75
C LEU A 75 12.45 3.52 10.51
N LYS A 76 13.14 3.14 11.59
CA LYS A 76 12.74 2.04 12.47
C LYS A 76 12.34 2.61 13.82
N LEU A 77 11.10 2.34 14.24
CA LEU A 77 10.55 2.72 15.53
C LEU A 77 10.39 1.47 16.38
N THR A 78 10.94 1.48 17.60
CA THR A 78 10.89 0.35 18.53
C THR A 78 10.34 0.82 19.88
N GLY A 79 9.45 0.03 20.48
CA GLY A 79 8.91 0.27 21.83
C GLY A 79 7.45 0.71 21.85
N VAL A 80 6.97 1.21 22.98
CA VAL A 80 5.58 1.65 23.13
C VAL A 80 5.39 2.96 22.35
N LEU A 81 4.69 2.90 21.22
CA LEU A 81 4.48 4.03 20.34
C LEU A 81 3.07 4.58 20.49
N ASP A 82 2.97 5.87 20.73
CA ASP A 82 1.70 6.60 20.65
C ASP A 82 1.31 6.78 19.18
N LEU A 83 0.07 6.42 18.85
CA LEU A 83 -0.53 6.59 17.53
C LEU A 83 -0.50 8.05 17.06
N SER A 84 -0.45 9.01 17.98
CA SER A 84 -0.28 10.43 17.69
C SER A 84 1.04 10.74 16.97
N VAL A 85 2.13 10.07 17.36
CA VAL A 85 3.46 10.21 16.74
C VAL A 85 3.48 9.56 15.36
N LEU A 86 2.85 8.39 15.23
CA LEU A 86 2.72 7.68 13.96
C LEU A 86 1.99 8.53 12.91
N LYS A 87 0.92 9.21 13.32
CA LYS A 87 0.15 10.10 12.43
C LYS A 87 0.99 11.27 11.91
N ALA A 88 1.86 11.85 12.74
CA ALA A 88 2.74 12.93 12.31
C ALA A 88 3.73 12.49 11.21
N ILE A 89 4.24 11.26 11.30
CA ILE A 89 5.23 10.72 10.36
C ILE A 89 4.60 10.40 8.99
N ILE A 90 3.33 9.98 8.95
CA ILE A 90 2.63 9.65 7.70
C ILE A 90 2.25 10.90 6.88
N HIS A 91 2.17 12.07 7.53
CA HIS A 91 1.85 13.35 6.89
C HIS A 91 3.08 14.17 6.45
N LEU A 92 4.29 13.60 6.55
CA LEU A 92 5.57 14.18 6.11
C LEU A 92 6.00 13.58 4.77
#